data_AF-A0A7W1HTY9-F1
#
_entry.id   AF-A0A7W1HTY9-F1
#
_cell.length_a   1.000
_cell.length_b   1.000
_cell.length_c   1.000
_cell.angle_alpha   90.00
_cell.angle_beta   90.00
_cell.angle_gamma   90.00
#
_symmetry.space_group_name_H-M   'P 1'
#
loop_
_entity.id
_entity.type
_entity.pdbx_description
1 polymer ?
#
loop_
_entity_poly.entity_id
_entity_poly.type
_entity_poly.pdbx_seq_one_letter_code
_entity_poly.pdbx_strand_id
1 'polypeptide(L)'
;MNERLLTALFALPVLFLSIVLPYFLPNYPPANWLFVIIAAAALVAGLFEFYTLTKILKLKADASTAYLGAAAFFIAFLFDAPTKTPDLLLLTIALFVIAVLVTQTFRFQKDFTKMLTGIGVTILGVFFIVFLGGFLVSVRVGFETFPGLSTKLLGFFFLVVMGSDTGAYYIGKNFGKRKLVPKISPNKTWEGFIGGILLAIG
;
A
#
# COMPACT_ATOMS: atom_id res chain seq x y z
N MET A 1 12.23 26.76 -2.30
CA MET A 1 11.73 25.75 -1.36
C MET A 1 11.79 24.41 -2.08
N ASN A 2 12.56 23.43 -1.58
CA ASN A 2 12.71 22.14 -2.26
C ASN A 2 11.33 21.52 -2.48
N GLU A 3 11.05 21.01 -3.68
CA GLU A 3 9.74 20.43 -4.06
C GLU A 3 9.23 19.41 -3.03
N ARG A 4 10.17 18.69 -2.39
CA ARG A 4 9.90 17.73 -1.30
C ARG A 4 9.29 18.34 -0.04
N LEU A 5 9.72 19.54 0.35
CA LEU A 5 9.17 20.25 1.52
C LEU A 5 7.76 20.75 1.23
N LEU A 6 7.50 21.17 -0.01
CA LEU A 6 6.19 21.63 -0.45
C LEU A 6 5.19 20.47 -0.45
N THR A 7 5.57 19.32 -1.00
CA THR A 7 4.74 18.11 -0.97
C THR A 7 4.46 17.64 0.46
N ALA A 8 5.47 17.62 1.34
CA ALA A 8 5.26 17.24 2.74
C ALA A 8 4.31 18.21 3.46
N LEU A 9 4.42 19.51 3.21
CA LEU A 9 3.60 20.54 3.82
C LEU A 9 2.13 20.42 3.45
N PHE A 10 1.79 19.95 2.25
CA PHE A 10 0.38 19.78 1.83
C PHE A 10 -0.14 18.35 2.02
N ALA A 11 0.65 17.33 1.69
CA ALA A 11 0.20 15.94 1.72
C ALA A 11 -0.02 15.43 3.15
N LEU A 12 0.85 15.78 4.11
CA LEU A 12 0.72 15.33 5.49
C LEU A 12 -0.53 15.90 6.18
N PRO A 13 -0.83 17.22 6.10
CA PRO A 13 -2.07 17.75 6.66
C PRO A 13 -3.30 17.17 6.00
N VAL A 14 -3.31 17.00 4.66
CA VAL A 14 -4.44 16.41 3.95
C VAL A 14 -4.67 14.96 4.39
N LEU A 15 -3.61 14.16 4.50
CA LEU A 15 -3.70 12.78 5.00
C LEU A 15 -4.23 12.76 6.44
N PHE A 16 -3.67 13.59 7.33
CA PHE A 16 -4.08 13.66 8.73
C PHE A 16 -5.55 14.09 8.86
N LEU A 17 -5.96 15.14 8.15
CA LEU A 17 -7.35 15.60 8.10
C LEU A 17 -8.27 14.50 7.58
N SER A 18 -7.86 13.76 6.54
CA SER A 18 -8.69 12.69 6.00
C SER A 18 -8.94 11.57 7.01
N ILE A 19 -8.00 11.30 7.92
CA ILE A 19 -8.15 10.28 8.96
C ILE A 19 -9.04 10.80 10.09
N VAL A 20 -8.77 12.02 10.56
CA VAL A 20 -9.33 12.59 11.79
C VAL A 20 -10.71 13.23 11.60
N LEU A 21 -11.02 13.79 10.42
CA LEU A 21 -12.26 14.53 10.18
C LEU A 21 -13.54 13.76 10.54
N PRO A 22 -13.74 12.47 10.17
CA PRO A 22 -14.95 11.76 10.56
C PRO A 22 -15.06 11.39 12.03
N TYR A 23 -13.97 11.51 12.81
CA TYR A 23 -14.10 11.44 14.27
C TYR A 23 -14.84 12.67 14.82
N PHE A 24 -14.58 13.86 14.25
CA PHE A 24 -15.24 15.10 14.66
C PHE A 24 -16.61 15.32 13.98
N LEU A 25 -16.81 14.76 12.79
CA LEU A 25 -18.04 14.89 12.02
C LEU A 25 -18.67 13.51 11.74
N PRO A 26 -19.12 12.77 12.76
CA PRO A 26 -19.63 11.40 12.60
C PRO A 26 -20.91 11.33 11.75
N ASN A 27 -21.71 12.41 11.73
CA ASN A 27 -22.94 12.52 10.95
C ASN A 27 -22.73 13.07 9.53
N TYR A 28 -21.48 13.19 9.08
CA TYR A 28 -21.13 13.70 7.75
C TYR A 28 -20.48 12.60 6.90
N PRO A 29 -21.27 11.77 6.19
CA PRO A 29 -20.76 10.65 5.40
C PRO A 29 -19.59 10.96 4.45
N PRO A 30 -19.52 12.14 3.78
CA PRO A 30 -18.40 12.47 2.91
C PRO A 30 -17.03 12.49 3.60
N ALA A 31 -16.96 12.72 4.92
CA ALA A 31 -15.71 12.69 5.66
C ALA A 31 -15.05 11.29 5.65
N ASN A 32 -15.84 10.22 5.65
CA ASN A 32 -15.32 8.85 5.59
C ASN A 32 -14.65 8.56 4.24
N TRP A 33 -15.24 9.04 3.16
CA TRP A 33 -14.81 8.81 1.79
C TRP A 33 -13.56 9.58 1.38
N LEU A 34 -13.22 10.68 2.07
CA LEU A 34 -12.02 11.46 1.75
C LEU A 34 -10.74 10.60 1.82
N PHE A 35 -10.57 9.82 2.88
CA PHE A 35 -9.44 8.90 3.02
C PHE A 35 -9.45 7.82 1.93
N VAL A 36 -10.63 7.28 1.61
CA VAL A 36 -10.80 6.23 0.59
C VAL A 36 -10.40 6.74 -0.79
N ILE A 37 -10.79 7.97 -1.15
CA ILE A 37 -10.42 8.62 -2.41
C ILE A 37 -8.91 8.86 -2.50
N ILE A 38 -8.31 9.35 -1.41
CA ILE A 38 -6.85 9.57 -1.35
C ILE A 38 -6.11 8.23 -1.48
N ALA A 39 -6.56 7.19 -0.77
CA ALA A 39 -6.00 5.85 -0.87
C ALA A 39 -6.14 5.30 -2.30
N ALA A 40 -7.32 5.41 -2.92
CA ALA A 40 -7.53 5.01 -4.31
C ALA A 40 -6.56 5.71 -5.28
N ALA A 41 -6.43 7.04 -5.16
CA ALA A 41 -5.51 7.81 -5.99
C ALA A 41 -4.05 7.38 -5.78
N ALA A 42 -3.63 7.15 -4.54
CA ALA A 42 -2.29 6.66 -4.21
C ALA A 42 -2.03 5.26 -4.77
N LEU A 43 -3.00 4.35 -4.68
CA LEU A 43 -2.89 2.99 -5.23
C LEU A 43 -2.79 3.00 -6.76
N VAL A 44 -3.61 3.81 -7.43
CA VAL A 44 -3.55 3.97 -8.89
C VAL A 44 -2.21 4.57 -9.33
N ALA A 45 -1.75 5.63 -8.66
CA ALA A 45 -0.47 6.26 -8.95
C ALA A 45 0.70 5.29 -8.73
N GLY A 46 0.71 4.56 -7.61
CA GLY A 46 1.74 3.57 -7.32
C GLY A 46 1.77 2.44 -8.36
N LEU A 47 0.59 1.95 -8.75
CA LEU A 47 0.47 0.89 -9.75
C LEU A 47 0.93 1.36 -11.14
N PHE A 48 0.62 2.62 -11.48
CA PHE A 48 1.07 3.26 -12.71
C PHE A 48 2.60 3.38 -12.78
N GLU A 49 3.24 3.89 -11.73
CA GLU A 49 4.69 3.98 -11.64
C GLU A 49 5.34 2.59 -11.72
N PHE A 50 4.80 1.62 -10.98
CA PHE A 50 5.30 0.26 -10.99
C PHE A 50 5.27 -0.33 -12.41
N TYR A 51 4.12 -0.32 -13.10
CA TYR A 51 4.07 -0.90 -14.44
C TYR A 51 4.83 -0.10 -15.49
N THR A 52 4.99 1.21 -15.31
CA THR A 52 5.90 2.01 -16.13
C THR A 52 7.34 1.50 -16.01
N LEU A 53 7.82 1.23 -14.80
CA LEU A 53 9.15 0.64 -14.58
C LEU A 53 9.27 -0.75 -15.21
N THR A 54 8.23 -1.59 -15.09
CA THR A 54 8.26 -2.93 -15.72
C THR A 54 8.32 -2.87 -17.24
N LYS A 55 7.74 -1.83 -17.85
CA LYS A 55 7.80 -1.58 -19.29
C LYS A 55 9.20 -1.12 -19.69
N ILE A 56 9.81 -0.22 -18.91
CA ILE A 56 11.20 0.24 -19.11
C ILE A 56 12.17 -0.95 -19.03
N LEU A 57 12.00 -1.80 -18.02
CA LEU A 57 12.80 -3.01 -17.79
C LEU A 57 12.43 -4.19 -18.72
N LYS A 58 11.46 -4.01 -19.63
CA LYS A 58 10.99 -5.01 -20.60
C LYS A 58 10.55 -6.33 -19.97
N LEU A 59 9.97 -6.29 -18.77
CA LEU A 59 9.57 -7.47 -17.98
C LEU A 59 8.24 -8.12 -18.41
N LYS A 60 7.63 -7.63 -19.51
CA LYS A 60 6.42 -8.21 -20.15
C LYS A 60 5.20 -8.37 -19.23
N ALA A 61 5.07 -7.53 -18.20
CA ALA A 61 3.90 -7.49 -17.34
C ALA A 61 2.61 -7.19 -18.12
N ASP A 62 1.49 -7.76 -17.66
CA ASP A 62 0.15 -7.50 -18.19
C ASP A 62 -0.53 -6.35 -17.47
N ALA A 63 -0.20 -5.12 -17.85
CA ALA A 63 -0.79 -3.94 -17.23
C ALA A 63 -2.33 -3.95 -17.31
N SER A 64 -2.93 -4.42 -18.40
CA SER A 64 -4.39 -4.44 -18.57
C SER A 64 -5.06 -5.34 -17.55
N THR A 65 -4.61 -6.60 -17.45
CA THR A 65 -5.13 -7.55 -16.45
C THR A 65 -4.85 -7.06 -15.03
N ALA A 66 -3.72 -6.39 -14.80
CA ALA A 66 -3.39 -5.81 -13.52
C ALA A 66 -4.33 -4.67 -13.09
N TYR A 67 -4.66 -3.74 -13.97
CA TYR A 67 -5.60 -2.65 -13.64
C TYR A 67 -7.02 -3.16 -13.40
N LEU A 68 -7.47 -4.15 -14.17
CA LEU A 68 -8.75 -4.82 -13.92
C LEU A 68 -8.76 -5.54 -12.57
N GLY A 69 -7.69 -6.28 -12.28
CA GLY A 69 -7.48 -6.93 -10.98
C GLY A 69 -7.47 -5.90 -9.85
N ALA A 70 -6.74 -4.80 -10.00
CA ALA A 70 -6.66 -3.73 -9.02
C ALA A 70 -8.03 -3.12 -8.70
N ALA A 71 -8.85 -2.86 -9.72
CA ALA A 71 -10.22 -2.38 -9.53
C ALA A 71 -11.08 -3.41 -8.78
N ALA A 72 -10.99 -4.69 -9.15
CA ALA A 72 -11.70 -5.76 -8.47
C ALA A 72 -11.27 -5.91 -7.00
N PHE A 73 -9.96 -5.85 -6.71
CA PHE A 73 -9.44 -5.85 -5.34
C PHE A 73 -9.94 -4.65 -4.55
N PHE A 74 -9.91 -3.45 -5.13
CA PHE A 74 -10.39 -2.26 -4.46
C PHE A 74 -11.88 -2.38 -4.09
N ILE A 75 -12.71 -2.89 -5.01
CA ILE A 75 -14.11 -3.21 -4.75
C ILE A 75 -14.23 -4.25 -3.62
N ALA A 76 -13.46 -5.34 -3.68
CA ALA A 76 -13.46 -6.35 -2.64
C ALA A 76 -13.15 -5.75 -1.26
N PHE A 77 -12.10 -4.95 -1.12
CA PHE A 77 -11.75 -4.31 0.16
C PHE A 77 -12.78 -3.28 0.65
N LEU A 78 -13.54 -2.65 -0.24
CA LEU A 78 -14.65 -1.77 0.15
C LEU A 78 -15.83 -2.53 0.76
N PHE A 79 -16.12 -3.74 0.27
CA PHE A 79 -17.31 -4.49 0.67
C PHE A 79 -17.04 -5.58 1.71
N ASP A 80 -15.87 -6.23 1.69
CA ASP A 80 -15.40 -7.29 2.61
C ASP A 80 -14.74 -6.73 3.88
N ALA A 81 -15.20 -5.57 4.33
CA ALA A 81 -14.61 -4.92 5.48
C ALA A 81 -14.61 -5.86 6.71
N PRO A 82 -13.56 -5.77 7.56
CA PRO A 82 -12.91 -6.84 8.33
C PRO A 82 -13.78 -7.58 9.35
N THR A 83 -15.03 -7.16 9.53
CA THR A 83 -16.04 -7.85 10.35
C THR A 83 -16.86 -8.87 9.56
N LYS A 84 -16.72 -8.94 8.23
CA LYS A 84 -17.44 -9.88 7.34
C LYS A 84 -16.55 -11.05 6.91
N THR A 85 -17.18 -12.09 6.36
CA THR A 85 -16.44 -13.19 5.71
C THR A 85 -15.74 -12.67 4.44
N PRO A 86 -14.45 -13.01 4.22
CA PRO A 86 -13.65 -12.47 3.11
C PRO A 86 -13.92 -13.20 1.78
N ASP A 87 -15.19 -13.53 1.51
CA ASP A 87 -15.56 -14.41 0.39
C ASP A 87 -15.30 -13.73 -0.96
N LEU A 88 -15.61 -12.43 -1.08
CA LEU A 88 -15.37 -11.66 -2.30
C LEU A 88 -13.88 -11.44 -2.53
N LEU A 89 -13.09 -11.21 -1.47
CA LEU A 89 -11.64 -11.09 -1.56
C LEU A 89 -10.99 -12.40 -2.00
N LEU A 90 -11.39 -13.53 -1.42
CA LEU A 90 -10.87 -14.85 -1.81
C LEU A 90 -11.23 -15.19 -3.26
N LEU A 91 -12.47 -14.91 -3.67
CA LEU A 91 -12.91 -15.06 -5.06
C LEU A 91 -12.09 -14.17 -5.99
N THR A 92 -11.86 -12.91 -5.61
CA THR A 92 -11.08 -11.95 -6.40
C THR A 92 -9.63 -12.41 -6.57
N ILE A 93 -9.01 -12.94 -5.51
CA ILE A 93 -7.66 -13.53 -5.58
C ILE A 93 -7.63 -14.69 -6.58
N ALA A 94 -8.57 -15.64 -6.46
CA ALA A 94 -8.63 -16.81 -7.32
C ALA A 94 -8.82 -16.41 -8.79
N LEU A 95 -9.80 -15.56 -9.08
CA LEU A 95 -10.08 -15.09 -10.44
C LEU A 95 -8.94 -14.27 -11.03
N PHE A 96 -8.30 -13.41 -10.24
CA PHE A 96 -7.17 -12.62 -10.70
C PHE A 96 -5.96 -13.50 -11.05
N VAL A 97 -5.60 -14.45 -10.19
CA VAL A 97 -4.49 -15.38 -10.47
C VAL A 97 -4.78 -16.21 -11.72
N ILE A 98 -6.00 -16.76 -11.85
CA ILE A 98 -6.42 -17.49 -13.05
C ILE A 98 -6.32 -16.61 -14.28
N ALA A 99 -6.84 -15.37 -14.23
CA ALA A 99 -6.79 -14.44 -15.35
C ALA A 99 -5.36 -14.13 -15.78
N VAL A 100 -4.44 -13.88 -14.84
CA VAL A 100 -3.03 -13.65 -15.17
C VAL A 100 -2.39 -14.89 -15.80
N LEU A 101 -2.62 -16.08 -15.24
CA LEU A 101 -2.10 -17.33 -15.79
C LEU A 101 -2.59 -17.56 -17.22
N VAL A 102 -3.89 -17.43 -17.46
CA VAL A 102 -4.52 -17.58 -18.77
C VAL A 102 -3.93 -16.57 -19.75
N THR A 103 -4.02 -15.27 -19.44
CA THR A 103 -3.59 -14.21 -20.36
C THR A 103 -2.11 -14.28 -20.70
N GLN A 104 -1.24 -14.59 -19.74
CA GLN A 104 0.19 -14.73 -19.98
C GLN A 104 0.54 -15.99 -20.75
N THR A 105 -0.13 -17.11 -20.47
CA THR A 105 0.06 -18.36 -21.21
C THR A 105 -0.29 -18.16 -22.68
N PHE A 106 -1.43 -17.54 -22.99
CA PHE A 106 -1.81 -17.29 -24.38
C PHE A 106 -0.91 -16.28 -25.11
N ARG A 107 -0.36 -15.28 -24.40
CA ARG A 107 0.55 -14.28 -25.02
C ARG A 107 1.96 -14.82 -25.29
N PHE A 108 2.47 -15.71 -24.43
CA PHE A 108 3.87 -16.15 -24.46
C PHE A 108 4.03 -17.67 -24.54
N GLN A 109 3.11 -18.35 -25.25
CA GLN A 109 3.10 -19.82 -25.43
C GLN A 109 4.46 -20.43 -25.80
N LYS A 110 5.27 -19.71 -26.59
CA LYS A 110 6.56 -20.20 -27.12
C LYS A 110 7.77 -19.78 -26.27
N ASP A 111 7.59 -18.91 -25.28
CA ASP A 111 8.67 -18.34 -24.48
C ASP A 111 8.33 -18.42 -22.99
N PHE A 112 8.69 -19.56 -22.39
CA PHE A 112 8.39 -19.87 -21.01
C PHE A 112 9.00 -18.87 -20.01
N THR A 113 10.21 -18.37 -20.28
CA THR A 113 10.88 -17.40 -19.41
C THR A 113 10.14 -16.06 -19.40
N LYS A 114 9.70 -15.58 -20.57
CA LYS A 114 8.89 -14.34 -20.65
C LYS A 114 7.52 -14.53 -20.01
N MET A 115 6.89 -15.68 -20.21
CA MET A 115 5.62 -16.03 -19.57
C MET A 115 5.74 -15.98 -18.04
N LEU A 116 6.73 -16.68 -17.47
CA LEU A 116 6.92 -16.75 -16.02
C LEU A 116 7.26 -15.38 -15.42
N THR A 117 8.12 -14.61 -16.08
CA THR A 117 8.47 -13.25 -15.67
C THR A 117 7.25 -12.33 -15.71
N GLY A 118 6.47 -12.40 -16.79
CA GLY A 118 5.24 -11.62 -16.95
C GLY A 118 4.20 -11.94 -15.88
N ILE A 119 3.97 -13.23 -15.59
CA ILE A 119 3.10 -13.68 -14.48
C ILE A 119 3.58 -13.10 -13.16
N GLY A 120 4.85 -13.33 -12.82
CA GLY A 120 5.41 -12.93 -11.53
C GLY A 120 5.33 -11.43 -11.30
N VAL A 121 5.69 -10.62 -12.29
CA VAL A 121 5.68 -9.16 -12.16
C VAL A 121 4.26 -8.59 -12.18
N THR A 122 3.34 -9.20 -12.94
CA THR A 122 1.93 -8.80 -12.93
C THR A 122 1.29 -9.04 -11.57
N ILE A 123 1.47 -10.24 -11.00
CA ILE A 123 0.95 -10.57 -9.67
C ILE A 123 1.63 -9.70 -8.62
N LEU A 124 2.96 -9.55 -8.66
CA LEU A 124 3.71 -8.77 -7.68
C LEU A 124 3.22 -7.32 -7.63
N GLY A 125 3.00 -6.67 -8.78
CA GLY A 125 2.52 -5.28 -8.81
C GLY A 125 1.18 -5.10 -8.11
N VAL A 126 0.19 -5.94 -8.45
CA VAL A 126 -1.15 -5.87 -7.83
C VAL A 126 -1.11 -6.25 -6.35
N PHE A 127 -0.41 -7.32 -5.98
CA PHE A 127 -0.37 -7.78 -4.60
C PHE A 127 0.41 -6.81 -3.71
N PHE A 128 1.56 -6.34 -4.18
CA PHE A 128 2.42 -5.47 -3.37
C PHE A 128 1.80 -4.09 -3.16
N ILE A 129 1.10 -3.55 -4.17
CA ILE A 129 0.58 -2.19 -4.11
C ILE A 129 -0.88 -2.20 -3.66
N VAL A 130 -1.75 -2.89 -4.41
CA VAL A 130 -3.19 -2.80 -4.25
C VAL A 130 -3.70 -3.71 -3.14
N PHE A 131 -3.22 -4.95 -3.06
CA PHE A 131 -3.64 -5.86 -2.00
C PHE A 131 -3.16 -5.39 -0.62
N LEU A 132 -1.88 -5.07 -0.46
CA LEU A 132 -1.37 -4.55 0.82
C LEU A 132 -1.97 -3.18 1.17
N GLY A 133 -2.09 -2.27 0.20
CA GLY A 133 -2.70 -0.95 0.42
C GLY A 133 -4.22 -1.02 0.66
N GLY A 134 -4.90 -2.02 0.11
CA GLY A 134 -6.33 -2.25 0.28
C GLY A 134 -6.74 -2.50 1.73
N PHE A 135 -5.85 -3.06 2.57
CA PHE A 135 -6.12 -3.19 4.01
C PHE A 135 -6.34 -1.84 4.70
N LEU A 136 -5.69 -0.76 4.25
CA LEU A 136 -5.97 0.58 4.80
C LEU A 136 -7.39 1.03 4.48
N VAL A 137 -7.89 0.69 3.29
CA VAL A 137 -9.27 0.95 2.88
C VAL A 137 -10.24 0.13 3.73
N SER A 138 -9.98 -1.16 3.93
CA SER A 138 -10.84 -2.01 4.77
C SER A 138 -10.86 -1.59 6.22
N VAL A 139 -9.72 -1.19 6.80
CA VAL A 139 -9.71 -0.63 8.18
C VAL A 139 -10.56 0.63 8.24
N ARG A 140 -10.54 1.48 7.20
CA ARG A 140 -11.35 2.70 7.17
C ARG A 140 -12.84 2.39 7.22
N VAL A 141 -13.34 1.56 6.31
CA VAL A 141 -14.79 1.29 6.15
C VAL A 141 -15.30 0.16 7.04
N GLY A 142 -14.41 -0.41 7.86
CA GLY A 142 -14.60 -1.71 8.45
C GLY A 142 -15.20 -1.81 9.83
N PHE A 143 -15.13 -0.74 10.60
CA PHE A 143 -15.53 -0.73 12.00
C PHE A 143 -16.65 0.28 12.24
N GLU A 144 -17.65 0.32 11.33
CA GLU A 144 -18.80 1.22 11.45
C GLU A 144 -19.60 1.01 12.73
N THR A 145 -19.61 -0.22 13.26
CA THR A 145 -20.25 -0.59 14.52
C THR A 145 -19.53 -0.04 15.76
N PHE A 146 -18.27 0.39 15.63
CA PHE A 146 -17.46 0.93 16.72
C PHE A 146 -17.02 2.37 16.40
N PRO A 147 -17.79 3.40 16.81
CA PRO A 147 -17.51 4.78 16.48
C PRO A 147 -16.08 5.20 16.80
N GLY A 148 -15.37 5.69 15.79
CA GLY A 148 -13.99 6.18 15.90
C GLY A 148 -12.91 5.10 15.95
N LEU A 149 -13.24 3.80 15.97
CA LEU A 149 -12.23 2.73 15.98
C LEU A 149 -11.39 2.74 14.71
N SER A 150 -12.00 2.86 13.53
CA SER A 150 -11.27 2.99 12.25
C SER A 150 -10.26 4.14 12.28
N THR A 151 -10.67 5.30 12.81
CA THR A 151 -9.80 6.49 12.93
C THR A 151 -8.65 6.26 13.89
N LYS A 152 -8.91 5.61 15.04
CA LYS A 152 -7.86 5.25 16.00
C LYS A 152 -6.86 4.25 15.42
N LEU A 153 -7.33 3.22 14.71
CA LEU A 153 -6.48 2.20 14.10
C LEU A 153 -5.61 2.78 12.98
N LEU A 154 -6.19 3.60 12.09
CA LEU A 154 -5.43 4.29 11.04
C LEU A 154 -4.44 5.29 11.62
N GLY A 155 -4.87 6.08 12.61
CA GLY A 155 -4.01 7.01 13.32
C GLY A 155 -2.82 6.30 13.97
N PHE A 156 -3.09 5.21 14.69
CA PHE A 156 -2.07 4.35 15.29
C PHE A 156 -1.10 3.78 14.25
N PHE A 157 -1.62 3.24 13.14
CA PHE A 157 -0.79 2.72 12.05
C PHE A 157 0.19 3.77 11.52
N PHE A 158 -0.30 4.97 11.17
CA PHE A 158 0.56 6.02 10.63
C PHE A 158 1.53 6.58 11.68
N LEU A 159 1.11 6.71 12.94
CA LEU A 159 1.99 7.12 14.03
C LEU A 159 3.14 6.12 14.23
N VAL A 160 2.85 4.82 14.22
CA VAL A 160 3.86 3.76 14.34
C VAL A 160 4.81 3.78 13.15
N VAL A 161 4.29 3.86 11.92
CA VAL A 161 5.13 3.86 10.70
C VAL A 161 6.01 5.11 10.65
N MET A 162 5.42 6.30 10.81
CA MET A 162 6.17 7.56 10.74
C MET A 162 7.11 7.73 11.94
N GLY A 163 6.70 7.29 13.12
CA GLY A 163 7.52 7.29 14.34
C GLY A 163 8.72 6.35 14.22
N SER A 164 8.51 5.14 13.72
CA SER A 164 9.57 4.17 13.44
C SER A 164 10.59 4.71 12.43
N ASP A 165 10.12 5.29 11.32
CA ASP A 165 11.01 5.89 10.31
C ASP A 165 11.80 7.07 10.89
N THR A 166 11.15 7.90 11.70
CA THR A 166 11.78 9.04 12.39
C THR A 166 12.86 8.56 13.35
N GLY A 167 12.56 7.56 14.18
CA GLY A 167 13.51 6.99 15.13
C GLY A 167 14.68 6.31 14.44
N ALA A 168 14.41 5.54 13.40
CA ALA A 168 15.44 4.90 12.60
C ALA A 168 16.34 5.90 11.91
N TYR A 169 15.78 7.01 11.41
CA TYR A 169 16.55 8.07 10.79
C TYR A 169 17.47 8.79 11.80
N TYR A 170 16.92 9.31 12.90
CA TYR A 170 17.71 10.12 13.84
C TYR A 170 18.73 9.29 14.61
N ILE A 171 18.35 8.11 15.10
CA ILE A 171 19.27 7.23 15.83
C ILE A 171 20.27 6.61 14.88
N GLY A 172 19.83 6.17 13.69
CA GLY A 172 20.72 5.61 12.68
C GLY A 172 21.74 6.63 12.16
N LYS A 173 21.36 7.90 12.01
CA LYS A 173 22.27 8.98 11.58
C LYS A 173 23.28 9.37 12.66
N ASN A 174 22.86 9.47 13.91
CA ASN A 174 23.70 9.98 15.00
C ASN A 174 24.57 8.89 15.65
N PHE A 175 24.08 7.65 15.70
CA PHE A 175 24.71 6.55 16.44
C PHE A 175 25.00 5.30 15.58
N GLY A 176 24.65 5.32 14.29
CA GLY A 176 24.80 4.17 13.41
C GLY A 176 26.26 3.79 13.16
N LYS A 177 26.68 2.64 13.69
CA LYS A 177 28.03 2.09 13.48
C LYS A 177 27.98 0.78 12.70
N ARG A 178 27.00 -0.09 12.98
CA ARG A 178 26.88 -1.40 12.36
C ARG A 178 25.84 -1.38 11.24
N LYS A 179 26.29 -1.63 10.00
CA LYS A 179 25.40 -1.72 8.84
C LYS A 179 24.50 -2.96 8.96
N LEU A 180 23.21 -2.78 8.70
CA LEU A 180 22.21 -3.85 8.78
C LEU A 180 22.26 -4.75 7.53
N VAL A 181 22.17 -4.13 6.34
CA VAL A 181 22.14 -4.84 5.05
C VAL A 181 22.94 -4.06 4.01
N PRO A 182 24.28 -4.07 4.07
CA PRO A 182 25.14 -3.19 3.28
C PRO A 182 25.02 -3.38 1.77
N LYS A 183 24.70 -4.60 1.30
CA LYS A 183 24.55 -4.92 -0.14
C LYS A 183 23.26 -4.39 -0.77
N ILE A 184 22.20 -4.18 0.04
CA ILE A 184 20.88 -3.79 -0.44
C ILE A 184 20.56 -2.35 -0.05
N SER A 185 20.95 -1.93 1.16
CA SER A 185 20.69 -0.59 1.69
C SER A 185 21.87 -0.12 2.56
N PRO A 186 22.86 0.58 1.99
CA PRO A 186 24.11 0.92 2.69
C PRO A 186 23.90 1.92 3.83
N ASN A 187 22.77 2.62 3.86
CA ASN A 187 22.46 3.61 4.89
C ASN A 187 21.72 3.02 6.11
N LYS A 188 21.20 1.79 6.03
CA LYS A 188 20.52 1.15 7.17
C LYS A 188 21.51 0.60 8.19
N THR A 189 21.27 0.90 9.46
CA THR A 189 22.10 0.47 10.60
C THR A 189 21.28 -0.29 11.63
N TRP A 190 21.93 -1.17 12.39
CA TRP A 190 21.29 -1.89 13.50
C TRP A 190 20.83 -0.94 14.60
N GLU A 191 21.62 0.09 14.88
CA GLU A 191 21.26 1.12 15.87
C GLU A 191 20.03 1.92 15.41
N GLY A 192 19.94 2.24 14.12
CA GLY A 192 18.73 2.83 13.55
C GLY A 192 17.53 1.91 13.66
N PHE A 193 17.67 0.63 13.33
CA PHE A 193 16.57 -0.35 13.48
C PHE A 193 16.02 -0.41 14.91
N ILE A 194 16.90 -0.50 15.91
CA ILE A 194 16.51 -0.47 17.33
C ILE A 194 15.84 0.87 17.67
N GLY A 195 16.38 1.98 17.17
CA GLY A 195 15.80 3.29 17.36
C GLY A 195 14.39 3.44 16.81
N GLY A 196 14.10 2.84 15.65
CA GLY A 196 12.75 2.77 15.10
C GLY A 196 11.80 1.95 15.96
N ILE A 197 12.25 0.80 16.48
CA ILE A 197 11.45 -0.03 17.40
C ILE A 197 11.08 0.74 18.67
N LEU A 198 12.04 1.41 19.30
CA LEU A 198 11.79 2.14 20.55
C LEU A 198 10.77 3.25 20.37
N LEU A 199 10.84 4.00 19.26
CA LEU A 199 9.85 5.05 18.95
C LEU A 199 8.51 4.52 18.43
N ALA A 200 8.44 3.26 18.01
CA ALA A 200 7.19 2.60 17.64
C ALA A 200 6.40 2.06 18.85
N ILE A 201 7.11 1.73 19.94
CA ILE A 201 6.51 1.13 21.15
C ILE A 201 6.14 2.20 22.20
N GLY A 202 6.87 3.30 22.26
CA GLY A 202 6.60 4.43 23.17
C GLY A 202 5.49 5.35 22.68
#